data_AF-A0AAD1T7U5-F1
#
_entry.id   AF-A0AAD1T7U5-F1
#
_cell.length_a   1.000
_cell.length_b   1.000
_cell.length_c   1.000
_cell.angle_alpha   90.00
_cell.angle_beta   90.00
_cell.angle_gamma   90.00
#
_symmetry.space_group_name_H-M   'P 1'
#
loop_
_entity.id
_entity.type
_entity.pdbx_description
1 polymer ?
#
loop_
_entity_poly.entity_id
_entity_poly.type
_entity_poly.pdbx_seq_one_letter_code
_entity_poly.pdbx_strand_id
1 'polypeptide(L)'
;MGQCAFPYIFIVLSPVHSLGIEMKKIKDFHTPSSNTINTTLYYVLSCSPAPMVDPHLNNEERDKMEATLNYADHCFTGHATMHAENLWPSHLSSIAQLVQLFDLWKLTLQKRGCKSLVLAGAHGLMQGMMLSFGGLQFTENHLQFQSDPHVLHNSYSLRGIHYNKDLINLAVKLDQDEKPYLHVSVKFQDKLVKLYACEAGCLHEPVELTSEIRGHTFPVLVTQPLTPLLYISTDLTHLQDLQHTLHLKEILAHEEHMAKQYPGLPFLFWFSVASLITLFHLFLFKLIYNEYCGPGAKPLFRSKEDNELPSNKTKYTL
;
A
#
# COMPACT_ATOMS: atom_id res chain seq x y z
N MET A 1 2.17 -35.65 10.80
CA MET A 1 2.53 -34.96 9.54
C MET A 1 1.27 -34.86 8.71
N GLY A 2 0.62 -33.70 8.73
CA GLY A 2 -0.57 -33.47 7.89
C GLY A 2 -0.14 -33.30 6.44
N GLN A 3 -0.65 -34.14 5.55
CA GLN A 3 -0.48 -33.95 4.11
C GLN A 3 -1.34 -32.76 3.67
N CYS A 4 -0.76 -31.77 2.99
CA CYS A 4 -1.55 -30.75 2.31
C CYS A 4 -2.43 -31.45 1.27
N ALA A 5 -3.75 -31.29 1.37
CA ALA A 5 -4.70 -32.06 0.60
C ALA A 5 -4.94 -31.40 -0.77
N PHE A 6 -4.03 -31.64 -1.71
CA PHE A 6 -4.17 -31.22 -3.10
C PHE A 6 -5.38 -31.82 -3.87
N PRO A 7 -6.11 -32.89 -3.47
CA PRO A 7 -7.25 -33.35 -4.28
C PRO A 7 -8.58 -32.59 -4.04
N TYR A 8 -8.72 -31.80 -2.96
CA TYR A 8 -9.98 -31.12 -2.60
C TYR A 8 -10.06 -29.65 -3.06
N ILE A 9 -9.20 -29.27 -4.02
CA ILE A 9 -8.94 -27.89 -4.45
C ILE A 9 -10.20 -27.14 -4.92
N PHE A 10 -11.08 -27.77 -5.70
CA PHE A 10 -12.22 -27.07 -6.31
C PHE A 10 -13.39 -26.82 -5.36
N ILE A 11 -13.56 -27.68 -4.36
CA ILE A 11 -14.67 -27.60 -3.40
C ILE A 11 -14.36 -26.55 -2.33
N VAL A 12 -13.11 -26.48 -1.84
CA VAL A 12 -12.68 -25.49 -0.84
C VAL A 12 -12.66 -24.07 -1.41
N LEU A 13 -12.29 -23.89 -2.68
CA LEU A 13 -12.16 -22.56 -3.26
C LEU A 13 -13.51 -21.89 -3.55
N SER A 14 -14.55 -22.61 -3.98
CA SER A 14 -15.85 -22.00 -4.37
C SER A 14 -16.50 -21.11 -3.29
N PRO A 15 -16.68 -21.55 -2.03
CA PRO A 15 -17.22 -20.69 -0.97
C PRO A 15 -16.20 -19.69 -0.38
N VAL A 16 -14.89 -19.89 -0.61
CA VAL A 16 -13.83 -18.95 -0.19
C VAL A 16 -13.68 -17.78 -1.18
N HIS A 17 -14.22 -17.86 -2.41
CA HIS A 17 -14.13 -16.77 -3.41
C HIS A 17 -14.76 -15.43 -2.97
N SER A 18 -15.63 -15.43 -1.95
CA SER A 18 -16.17 -14.20 -1.37
C SER A 18 -15.09 -13.42 -0.61
N LEU A 19 -14.10 -14.10 -0.03
CA LEU A 19 -12.94 -13.54 0.66
C LEU A 19 -11.78 -13.39 -0.32
N GLY A 20 -11.10 -12.24 -0.32
CA GLY A 20 -9.98 -12.07 -1.24
C GLY A 20 -9.17 -10.79 -1.06
N ILE A 21 -7.90 -10.88 -1.43
CA ILE A 21 -6.99 -9.75 -1.58
C ILE A 21 -6.76 -9.55 -3.08
N GLU A 22 -6.97 -8.34 -3.57
CA GLU A 22 -6.75 -8.00 -4.97
C GLU A 22 -5.87 -6.76 -5.06
N MET A 23 -4.72 -6.87 -5.73
CA MET A 23 -3.84 -5.74 -6.03
C MET A 23 -4.21 -5.13 -7.37
N LYS A 24 -4.33 -3.80 -7.41
CA LYS A 24 -4.65 -3.04 -8.64
C LYS A 24 -3.47 -2.23 -9.15
N LYS A 25 -2.84 -1.45 -8.27
CA LYS A 25 -1.68 -0.61 -8.62
C LYS A 25 -0.63 -0.74 -7.52
N ILE A 26 0.58 -1.07 -7.90
CA ILE A 26 1.73 -1.20 -7.02
C ILE A 26 2.74 -0.11 -7.40
N LYS A 27 3.25 0.61 -6.41
CA LYS A 27 4.18 1.71 -6.59
C LYS A 27 5.51 1.53 -5.85
N ASP A 28 5.59 0.63 -4.87
CA ASP A 28 6.84 0.24 -4.22
C ASP A 28 7.28 -1.19 -4.60
N PHE A 29 8.57 -1.47 -4.35
CA PHE A 29 9.19 -2.75 -4.68
C PHE A 29 8.90 -3.87 -3.66
N HIS A 30 8.62 -3.51 -2.40
CA HIS A 30 8.45 -4.48 -1.32
C HIS A 30 7.02 -5.04 -1.24
N THR A 31 6.07 -4.42 -1.95
CA THR A 31 4.69 -4.90 -2.06
C THR A 31 4.63 -6.12 -2.99
N PRO A 32 4.07 -7.26 -2.52
CA PRO A 32 3.98 -8.47 -3.32
C PRO A 32 3.04 -8.30 -4.51
N SER A 33 3.37 -8.94 -5.62
CA SER A 33 2.53 -8.95 -6.82
C SER A 33 1.20 -9.69 -6.59
N SER A 34 0.18 -9.38 -7.40
CA SER A 34 -1.09 -10.11 -7.40
C SER A 34 -0.90 -11.64 -7.56
N ASN A 35 0.05 -12.05 -8.40
CA ASN A 35 0.38 -13.46 -8.59
C ASN A 35 0.98 -14.09 -7.33
N THR A 36 1.89 -13.37 -6.66
CA THR A 36 2.52 -13.81 -5.40
C THR A 36 1.48 -14.01 -4.30
N ILE A 37 0.55 -13.06 -4.16
CA ILE A 37 -0.53 -13.13 -3.18
C ILE A 37 -1.43 -14.33 -3.47
N ASN A 38 -1.96 -14.46 -4.69
CA ASN A 38 -2.85 -15.55 -5.06
C ASN A 38 -2.19 -16.93 -4.89
N THR A 39 -0.93 -17.06 -5.29
CA THR A 39 -0.15 -18.30 -5.16
C THR A 39 0.08 -18.65 -3.70
N THR A 40 0.44 -17.66 -2.87
CA THR A 40 0.65 -17.85 -1.42
C THR A 40 -0.65 -18.26 -0.72
N LEU A 41 -1.75 -17.53 -0.97
CA LEU A 41 -3.06 -17.86 -0.42
C LEU A 41 -3.47 -19.28 -0.82
N TYR A 42 -3.33 -19.63 -2.09
CA TYR A 42 -3.64 -20.97 -2.58
C TYR A 42 -2.87 -22.07 -1.84
N TYR A 43 -1.56 -21.93 -1.69
CA TYR A 43 -0.75 -22.93 -0.99
C TYR A 43 -1.06 -23.01 0.49
N VAL A 44 -1.19 -21.88 1.18
CA VAL A 44 -1.47 -21.84 2.61
C VAL A 44 -2.85 -22.43 2.92
N LEU A 45 -3.87 -22.09 2.12
CA LEU A 45 -5.23 -22.58 2.31
C LEU A 45 -5.37 -24.06 1.96
N SER A 46 -4.67 -24.57 0.94
CA SER A 46 -4.67 -26.00 0.61
C SER A 46 -3.99 -26.89 1.66
N CYS A 47 -3.17 -26.31 2.53
CA CYS A 47 -2.60 -26.97 3.71
C CYS A 47 -3.48 -26.87 4.97
N SER A 48 -4.63 -26.18 4.90
CA SER A 48 -5.55 -25.98 6.03
C SER A 48 -6.82 -26.83 5.89
N PRO A 49 -7.36 -27.41 6.97
CA PRO A 49 -8.66 -28.08 6.93
C PRO A 49 -9.77 -27.07 6.63
N ALA A 50 -10.76 -27.47 5.84
CA ALA A 50 -11.91 -26.64 5.49
C ALA A 50 -13.23 -27.28 5.99
N PRO A 51 -13.44 -27.36 7.32
CA PRO A 51 -14.57 -28.07 7.92
C PRO A 51 -15.94 -27.49 7.50
N MET A 52 -16.02 -26.18 7.27
CA MET A 52 -17.24 -25.50 6.83
C MET A 52 -17.81 -25.99 5.49
N VAL A 53 -16.95 -26.59 4.65
CA VAL A 53 -17.34 -27.11 3.33
C VAL A 53 -17.72 -28.59 3.41
N ASP A 54 -17.48 -29.24 4.56
CA ASP A 54 -17.85 -30.64 4.76
C ASP A 54 -19.39 -30.78 4.87
N PRO A 55 -20.04 -31.55 3.98
CA PRO A 55 -21.48 -31.77 4.04
C PRO A 55 -21.92 -32.56 5.28
N HIS A 56 -21.01 -33.28 5.95
CA HIS A 56 -21.30 -34.05 7.16
C HIS A 56 -21.17 -33.25 8.45
N LEU A 57 -20.72 -31.99 8.38
CA LEU A 57 -20.58 -31.13 9.56
C LEU A 57 -21.95 -30.80 10.17
N ASN A 58 -22.07 -31.02 11.47
CA ASN A 58 -23.27 -30.70 12.24
C ASN A 58 -23.58 -29.19 12.17
N ASN A 59 -24.86 -28.83 12.17
CA ASN A 59 -25.30 -27.43 12.12
C ASN A 59 -24.80 -26.63 13.33
N GLU A 60 -24.78 -27.22 14.53
CA GLU A 60 -24.25 -26.55 15.72
C GLU A 60 -22.76 -26.19 15.60
N GLU A 61 -21.96 -27.09 15.02
CA GLU A 61 -20.54 -26.86 14.81
C GLU A 61 -20.30 -25.79 13.72
N ARG A 62 -21.13 -25.80 12.68
CA ARG A 62 -21.15 -24.78 11.63
C ARG A 62 -21.47 -23.40 12.21
N ASP A 63 -22.54 -23.28 12.98
CA ASP A 63 -22.97 -22.02 13.62
C ASP A 63 -21.89 -21.48 14.56
N LYS A 64 -21.21 -22.36 15.30
CA LYS A 64 -20.08 -21.99 16.16
C LYS A 64 -18.89 -21.45 15.38
N MET A 65 -18.57 -22.05 14.23
CA MET A 65 -17.50 -21.57 13.36
C MET A 65 -17.86 -20.24 12.70
N GLU A 66 -19.09 -20.07 12.24
CA GLU A 66 -19.58 -18.79 11.71
C GLU A 66 -19.55 -17.69 12.77
N ALA A 67 -19.96 -17.98 14.01
CA ALA A 67 -19.84 -17.04 15.12
C ALA A 67 -18.38 -16.59 15.34
N THR A 68 -17.43 -17.52 15.20
CA THR A 68 -15.99 -17.22 15.31
C THR A 68 -15.49 -16.31 14.18
N LEU A 69 -16.01 -16.46 12.95
CA LEU A 69 -15.66 -15.60 11.82
C LEU A 69 -16.26 -14.19 11.94
N ASN A 70 -17.46 -14.09 12.52
CA ASN A 70 -18.17 -12.83 12.68
C ASN A 70 -17.58 -11.94 13.77
N TYR A 71 -16.99 -12.55 14.79
CA TYR A 71 -16.45 -11.86 15.96
C TYR A 71 -15.19 -12.58 16.46
N ALA A 72 -14.04 -12.15 15.94
CA ALA A 72 -12.74 -12.62 16.40
C ALA A 72 -12.11 -11.56 17.31
N ASP A 73 -12.40 -11.65 18.60
CA ASP A 73 -11.87 -10.74 19.62
C ASP A 73 -10.37 -10.48 19.45
N HIS A 74 -10.00 -9.21 19.31
CA HIS A 74 -8.61 -8.75 19.30
C HIS A 74 -7.72 -9.37 18.21
N CYS A 75 -8.29 -9.77 17.07
CA CYS A 75 -7.56 -10.24 15.89
C CYS A 75 -7.61 -9.19 14.77
N PHE A 76 -6.52 -8.65 14.25
CA PHE A 76 -5.10 -8.94 14.39
C PHE A 76 -4.40 -7.81 15.16
N THR A 77 -3.49 -8.11 16.09
CA THR A 77 -2.78 -7.08 16.88
C THR A 77 -1.37 -6.79 16.35
N GLY A 78 -1.20 -5.73 15.56
CA GLY A 78 0.12 -5.33 15.06
C GLY A 78 0.12 -4.57 13.76
N HIS A 79 1.31 -4.45 13.17
CA HIS A 79 1.52 -3.81 11.87
C HIS A 79 1.09 -4.71 10.71
N ALA A 80 0.65 -4.08 9.62
CA ALA A 80 0.30 -4.77 8.38
C ALA A 80 1.45 -5.67 7.89
N THR A 81 1.10 -6.86 7.42
CA THR A 81 2.05 -7.85 6.89
C THR A 81 2.28 -7.72 5.40
N MET A 82 1.78 -6.66 4.74
CA MET A 82 1.92 -6.46 3.29
C MET A 82 3.37 -6.55 2.82
N HIS A 83 4.30 -5.89 3.53
CA HIS A 83 5.72 -5.87 3.19
C HIS A 83 6.54 -6.98 3.85
N ALA A 84 5.89 -7.97 4.47
CA ALA A 84 6.59 -9.07 5.13
C ALA A 84 6.99 -10.14 4.09
N GLU A 85 8.17 -9.98 3.48
CA GLU A 85 8.67 -10.86 2.40
C GLU A 85 8.72 -12.35 2.80
N ASN A 86 8.94 -12.65 4.10
CA ASN A 86 8.92 -14.01 4.63
C ASN A 86 7.53 -14.65 4.62
N LEU A 87 6.46 -13.85 4.69
CA LEU A 87 5.08 -14.29 4.62
C LEU A 87 4.54 -14.31 3.18
N TRP A 88 5.13 -13.50 2.30
CA TRP A 88 4.77 -13.38 0.89
C TRP A 88 5.96 -13.69 -0.04
N PRO A 89 6.48 -14.93 -0.03
CA PRO A 89 7.68 -15.27 -0.79
C PRO A 89 7.42 -15.22 -2.31
N SER A 90 8.35 -14.62 -3.05
CA SER A 90 8.27 -14.54 -4.52
C SER A 90 8.42 -15.90 -5.21
N HIS A 91 9.10 -16.86 -4.58
CA HIS A 91 9.35 -18.19 -5.13
C HIS A 91 9.26 -19.27 -4.05
N LEU A 92 8.58 -20.37 -4.37
CA LEU A 92 8.44 -21.57 -3.54
C LEU A 92 8.81 -22.78 -4.39
N SER A 93 9.90 -23.47 -4.05
CA SER A 93 10.47 -24.54 -4.89
C SER A 93 10.27 -25.94 -4.35
N SER A 94 9.88 -26.09 -3.09
CA SER A 94 9.80 -27.39 -2.43
C SER A 94 8.62 -27.51 -1.48
N ILE A 95 8.12 -28.73 -1.29
CA ILE A 95 7.05 -29.03 -0.35
C ILE A 95 7.47 -28.69 1.10
N ALA A 96 8.74 -28.87 1.44
CA ALA A 96 9.26 -28.50 2.76
C ALA A 96 9.11 -26.98 3.03
N GLN A 97 9.39 -26.14 2.04
CA GLN A 97 9.17 -24.70 2.14
C GLN A 97 7.68 -24.35 2.26
N LEU A 98 6.78 -25.08 1.57
CA LEU A 98 5.34 -24.88 1.69
C LEU A 98 4.84 -25.17 3.11
N VAL A 99 5.28 -26.28 3.70
CA VAL A 99 4.92 -26.64 5.08
C VAL A 99 5.46 -25.61 6.07
N GLN A 100 6.70 -25.17 5.90
CA GLN A 100 7.29 -24.10 6.74
C GLN A 100 6.53 -22.79 6.61
N LEU A 101 6.13 -22.40 5.40
CA LEU A 101 5.33 -21.21 5.15
C LEU A 101 3.97 -21.28 5.85
N PHE A 102 3.29 -22.44 5.77
CA PHE A 102 2.03 -22.67 6.47
C PHE A 102 2.20 -22.56 7.99
N ASP A 103 3.23 -23.19 8.56
CA ASP A 103 3.53 -23.12 10.00
C ASP A 103 3.86 -21.69 10.44
N LEU A 104 4.58 -20.93 9.61
CA LEU A 104 4.91 -19.53 9.86
C LEU A 104 3.66 -18.64 9.85
N TRP A 105 2.75 -18.83 8.88
CA TRP A 105 1.47 -18.12 8.84
C TRP A 105 0.62 -18.40 10.07
N LYS A 106 0.50 -19.68 10.42
CA LYS A 106 -0.23 -20.13 11.62
C LYS A 106 0.34 -19.49 12.88
N LEU A 107 1.67 -19.54 13.05
CA LEU A 107 2.36 -18.96 14.19
C LEU A 107 2.15 -17.44 14.26
N THR A 108 2.29 -16.75 13.13
CA THR A 108 2.13 -15.30 13.04
C THR A 108 0.73 -14.88 13.49
N LEU A 109 -0.31 -15.50 12.92
CA LEU A 109 -1.69 -15.17 13.26
C LEU A 109 -2.02 -15.52 14.72
N GLN A 110 -1.58 -16.68 15.21
CA GLN A 110 -1.79 -17.06 16.61
C GLN A 110 -1.10 -16.12 17.61
N LYS A 111 0.10 -15.64 17.30
CA LYS A 111 0.83 -14.67 18.15
C LYS A 111 0.20 -13.28 18.13
N ARG A 112 -0.70 -13.02 17.19
CA ARG A 112 -1.34 -11.72 16.94
C ARG A 112 -2.83 -11.73 17.29
N GLY A 113 -3.27 -12.65 18.13
CA GLY A 113 -4.65 -12.72 18.65
C GLY A 113 -5.61 -13.56 17.80
N CYS A 114 -5.24 -13.96 16.58
CA CYS A 114 -6.12 -14.67 15.65
C CYS A 114 -6.20 -16.19 15.87
N LYS A 115 -6.01 -16.66 17.12
CA LYS A 115 -5.98 -18.10 17.43
C LYS A 115 -7.32 -18.78 17.11
N SER A 116 -8.44 -18.12 17.39
CA SER A 116 -9.79 -18.63 17.12
C SER A 116 -10.05 -18.78 15.62
N LEU A 117 -9.69 -17.78 14.81
CA LEU A 117 -9.76 -17.84 13.35
C LEU A 117 -8.91 -18.97 12.77
N VAL A 118 -7.67 -19.14 13.27
CA VAL A 118 -6.80 -20.24 12.82
C VAL A 118 -7.42 -21.62 13.14
N LEU A 119 -8.15 -21.74 14.25
CA LEU A 119 -8.84 -22.99 14.61
C LEU A 119 -10.09 -23.24 13.77
N ALA A 120 -10.72 -22.20 13.21
CA ALA A 120 -11.86 -22.31 12.29
C ALA A 120 -11.46 -22.85 10.89
N GLY A 121 -10.16 -23.13 10.67
CA GLY A 121 -9.66 -23.74 9.44
C GLY A 121 -9.42 -22.74 8.32
N ALA A 122 -9.62 -23.17 7.06
CA ALA A 122 -9.27 -22.40 5.87
C ALA A 122 -9.96 -21.02 5.80
N HIS A 123 -11.24 -20.92 6.15
CA HIS A 123 -11.97 -19.63 6.12
C HIS A 123 -11.43 -18.63 7.13
N GLY A 124 -11.20 -19.06 8.37
CA GLY A 124 -10.64 -18.17 9.39
C GLY A 124 -9.19 -17.83 9.11
N LEU A 125 -8.40 -18.77 8.58
CA LEU A 125 -7.03 -18.50 8.13
C LEU A 125 -7.01 -17.43 7.02
N MET A 126 -7.88 -17.54 6.01
CA MET A 126 -8.04 -16.56 4.94
C MET A 126 -8.39 -15.17 5.48
N GLN A 127 -9.38 -15.09 6.38
CA GLN A 127 -9.77 -13.83 7.00
C GLN A 127 -8.64 -13.23 7.83
N GLY A 128 -7.93 -14.04 8.63
CA GLY A 128 -6.76 -13.61 9.39
C GLY A 128 -5.64 -13.07 8.50
N MET A 129 -5.32 -13.74 7.39
CA MET A 129 -4.34 -13.27 6.41
C MET A 129 -4.76 -11.94 5.75
N MET A 130 -6.05 -11.77 5.46
CA MET A 130 -6.57 -10.52 4.89
C MET A 130 -6.51 -9.36 5.89
N LEU A 131 -6.89 -9.60 7.15
CA LEU A 131 -6.78 -8.62 8.22
C LEU A 131 -5.31 -8.21 8.42
N SER A 132 -4.40 -9.18 8.48
CA SER A 132 -2.98 -8.90 8.64
C SER A 132 -2.41 -8.16 7.43
N PHE A 133 -2.83 -8.50 6.20
CA PHE A 133 -2.34 -7.83 4.98
C PHE A 133 -2.67 -6.34 4.96
N GLY A 134 -3.92 -5.97 5.26
CA GLY A 134 -4.34 -4.56 5.27
C GLY A 134 -4.05 -3.81 6.58
N GLY A 135 -3.61 -4.49 7.63
CA GLY A 135 -3.52 -3.89 8.96
C GLY A 135 -4.89 -3.61 9.60
N LEU A 136 -5.88 -4.45 9.30
CA LEU A 136 -7.18 -4.41 9.98
C LEU A 136 -7.11 -5.17 11.30
N GLN A 137 -7.85 -4.67 12.29
CA GLN A 137 -7.91 -5.25 13.62
C GLN A 137 -9.35 -5.25 14.10
N PHE A 138 -9.84 -6.40 14.54
CA PHE A 138 -11.02 -6.49 15.37
C PHE A 138 -10.67 -6.10 16.79
N THR A 139 -11.52 -5.29 17.38
CA THR A 139 -11.58 -5.02 18.81
C THR A 139 -12.89 -5.59 19.36
N GLU A 140 -13.15 -5.39 20.64
CA GLU A 140 -14.43 -5.80 21.24
C GLU A 140 -15.62 -5.11 20.54
N ASN A 141 -15.53 -3.83 20.19
CA ASN A 141 -16.71 -3.09 19.74
C ASN A 141 -16.65 -2.63 18.29
N HIS A 142 -15.49 -2.68 17.64
CA HIS A 142 -15.33 -2.17 16.28
C HIS A 142 -14.23 -2.87 15.48
N LEU A 143 -14.34 -2.82 14.17
CA LEU A 143 -13.27 -3.12 13.22
C LEU A 143 -12.52 -1.82 12.92
N GLN A 144 -11.20 -1.81 13.11
CA GLN A 144 -10.34 -0.67 12.78
C GLN A 144 -9.39 -1.00 11.65
N PHE A 145 -9.16 -0.05 10.75
CA PHE A 145 -8.17 -0.12 9.69
C PHE A 145 -6.96 0.74 10.05
N GLN A 146 -5.87 0.10 10.44
CA GLN A 146 -4.64 0.73 10.91
C GLN A 146 -3.48 0.40 9.97
N SER A 147 -3.59 0.85 8.71
CA SER A 147 -2.48 0.80 7.76
C SER A 147 -1.51 1.96 8.00
N ASP A 148 -0.22 1.72 7.76
CA ASP A 148 0.77 2.79 7.68
C ASP A 148 0.43 3.69 6.46
N PRO A 149 0.30 5.02 6.65
CA PRO A 149 0.05 5.96 5.56
C PRO A 149 1.02 5.80 4.39
N HIS A 150 2.29 5.46 4.64
CA HIS A 150 3.30 5.30 3.59
C HIS A 150 2.95 4.22 2.58
N VAL A 151 2.07 3.27 2.91
CA VAL A 151 1.68 2.15 2.02
C VAL A 151 0.48 2.50 1.14
N LEU A 152 -0.25 3.57 1.46
CA LEU A 152 -1.50 3.94 0.79
C LEU A 152 -1.30 4.53 -0.61
N HIS A 153 -0.06 4.74 -1.04
CA HIS A 153 0.28 5.04 -2.43
C HIS A 153 0.03 3.83 -3.37
N ASN A 154 -0.20 2.63 -2.82
CA ASN A 154 -0.69 1.46 -3.53
C ASN A 154 -2.22 1.41 -3.58
N SER A 155 -2.77 0.79 -4.62
CA SER A 155 -4.19 0.48 -4.71
C SER A 155 -4.44 -1.02 -4.59
N TYR A 156 -5.27 -1.40 -3.64
CA TYR A 156 -5.65 -2.77 -3.34
C TYR A 156 -7.07 -2.85 -2.76
N SER A 157 -7.66 -4.03 -2.80
CA SER A 157 -8.97 -4.29 -2.20
C SER A 157 -9.02 -5.60 -1.44
N LEU A 158 -9.71 -5.55 -0.30
CA LEU A 158 -9.97 -6.62 0.63
C LEU A 158 -11.48 -6.88 0.59
N ARG A 159 -11.86 -8.08 0.17
CA ARG A 159 -13.25 -8.45 -0.09
C ARG A 159 -13.73 -9.47 0.92
N GLY A 160 -14.99 -9.38 1.31
CA GLY A 160 -15.67 -10.38 2.13
C GLY A 160 -15.19 -10.46 3.58
N ILE A 161 -14.77 -9.35 4.19
CA ILE A 161 -14.46 -9.31 5.62
C ILE A 161 -15.76 -9.60 6.39
N HIS A 162 -15.80 -10.70 7.13
CA HIS A 162 -16.94 -11.01 7.99
C HIS A 162 -16.92 -10.11 9.21
N TYR A 163 -18.00 -9.37 9.43
CA TYR A 163 -18.20 -8.56 10.63
C TYR A 163 -19.69 -8.52 10.96
N ASN A 164 -20.05 -9.01 12.15
CA ASN A 164 -21.44 -9.06 12.61
C ASN A 164 -22.42 -9.68 11.59
N LYS A 165 -22.06 -10.83 10.99
CA LYS A 165 -22.82 -11.55 9.94
C LYS A 165 -22.84 -10.88 8.57
N ASP A 166 -22.38 -9.65 8.45
CA ASP A 166 -22.29 -8.94 7.18
C ASP A 166 -20.91 -9.12 6.53
N LEU A 167 -20.87 -8.91 5.22
CA LEU A 167 -19.63 -8.91 4.44
C LEU A 167 -19.23 -7.49 4.06
N ILE A 168 -18.09 -7.05 4.58
CA ILE A 168 -17.52 -5.74 4.29
C ILE A 168 -16.43 -5.91 3.22
N ASN A 169 -16.50 -5.09 2.18
CA ASN A 169 -15.39 -4.91 1.25
C ASN A 169 -14.76 -3.54 1.48
N LEU A 170 -13.46 -3.53 1.71
CA LEU A 170 -12.65 -2.33 1.89
C LEU A 170 -11.64 -2.24 0.76
N ALA A 171 -11.57 -1.12 0.07
CA ALA A 171 -10.59 -0.88 -0.99
C ALA A 171 -9.87 0.45 -0.77
N VAL A 172 -8.55 0.43 -0.93
CA VAL A 172 -7.72 1.62 -1.05
C VAL A 172 -7.57 1.92 -2.54
N LYS A 173 -8.07 3.08 -2.95
CA LYS A 173 -8.04 3.55 -4.34
C LYS A 173 -7.32 4.89 -4.41
N LEU A 174 -6.76 5.17 -5.56
CA LEU A 174 -6.16 6.47 -5.86
C LEU A 174 -7.11 7.24 -6.78
N ASP A 175 -7.23 8.54 -6.56
CA ASP A 175 -7.94 9.44 -7.47
C ASP A 175 -7.09 9.83 -8.69
N GLN A 176 -7.56 10.80 -9.47
CA GLN A 176 -6.84 11.28 -10.66
C GLN A 176 -5.53 12.01 -10.32
N ASP A 177 -5.46 12.60 -9.12
CA ASP A 177 -4.30 13.32 -8.59
C ASP A 177 -3.38 12.41 -7.77
N GLU A 178 -3.59 11.09 -7.86
CA GLU A 178 -2.90 10.06 -7.09
C GLU A 178 -3.06 10.14 -5.56
N LYS A 179 -4.09 10.84 -5.08
CA LYS A 179 -4.43 10.91 -3.66
C LYS A 179 -5.22 9.66 -3.24
N PRO A 180 -4.86 9.03 -2.11
CA PRO A 180 -5.56 7.85 -1.65
C PRO A 180 -6.89 8.19 -0.98
N TYR A 181 -7.90 7.39 -1.27
CA TYR A 181 -9.19 7.38 -0.59
C TYR A 181 -9.63 5.95 -0.29
N LEU A 182 -10.44 5.81 0.76
CA LEU A 182 -10.99 4.53 1.19
C LEU A 182 -12.38 4.36 0.58
N HIS A 183 -12.63 3.19 0.03
CA HIS A 183 -13.91 2.80 -0.54
C HIS A 183 -14.45 1.60 0.22
N VAL A 184 -15.61 1.77 0.85
CA VAL A 184 -16.25 0.76 1.70
C VAL A 184 -17.58 0.36 1.08
N SER A 185 -17.82 -0.94 0.94
CA SER A 185 -19.14 -1.44 0.53
C SER A 185 -19.55 -2.60 1.41
N VAL A 186 -20.82 -2.67 1.75
CA VAL A 186 -21.37 -3.70 2.62
C VAL A 186 -22.36 -4.54 1.85
N LYS A 187 -22.26 -5.86 2.01
CA LYS A 187 -23.26 -6.81 1.56
C LYS A 187 -23.94 -7.43 2.79
N PHE A 188 -25.14 -6.94 3.10
CA PHE A 188 -25.93 -7.44 4.22
C PHE A 188 -26.38 -8.89 3.96
N GLN A 189 -26.21 -9.77 4.95
CA GLN A 189 -26.63 -11.18 4.80
C GLN A 189 -27.99 -11.46 5.44
N ASP A 190 -28.23 -11.06 6.70
CA ASP A 190 -29.52 -11.33 7.36
C ASP A 190 -29.81 -10.38 8.55
N LYS A 191 -30.94 -9.66 8.44
CA LYS A 191 -31.45 -8.54 9.29
C LYS A 191 -30.57 -7.27 9.39
N LEU A 192 -31.26 -6.12 9.30
CA LEU A 192 -30.75 -4.73 9.31
C LEU A 192 -30.11 -4.32 10.65
N VAL A 193 -28.98 -4.89 11.03
CA VAL A 193 -28.12 -4.21 12.01
C VAL A 193 -27.43 -3.08 11.26
N LYS A 194 -27.68 -1.85 11.69
CA LYS A 194 -27.03 -0.68 11.10
C LYS A 194 -25.54 -0.74 11.40
N LEU A 195 -24.73 -0.59 10.36
CA LEU A 195 -23.30 -0.43 10.48
C LEU A 195 -22.97 1.04 10.31
N TYR A 196 -22.06 1.54 11.12
CA TYR A 196 -21.60 2.92 11.13
C TYR A 196 -20.10 2.93 10.90
N ALA A 197 -19.62 3.94 10.19
CA ALA A 197 -18.20 4.14 9.96
C ALA A 197 -17.78 5.58 10.17
N CYS A 198 -16.54 5.78 10.60
CA CYS A 198 -15.96 7.10 10.78
C CYS A 198 -14.47 7.09 10.42
N GLU A 199 -13.97 8.22 9.95
CA GLU A 199 -12.54 8.48 9.74
C GLU A 199 -11.90 9.29 10.88
N ALA A 200 -10.57 9.35 10.90
CA ALA A 200 -9.79 10.28 11.75
C ALA A 200 -10.13 10.29 13.26
N GLY A 201 -10.52 9.14 13.83
CA GLY A 201 -10.90 9.05 15.24
C GLY A 201 -12.31 9.56 15.54
N CYS A 202 -13.22 9.48 14.56
CA CYS A 202 -14.63 9.89 14.69
C CYS A 202 -14.82 11.37 15.11
N LEU A 203 -14.00 12.27 14.57
CA LEU A 203 -14.17 13.71 14.81
C LEU A 203 -15.46 14.25 14.19
N HIS A 204 -15.86 13.69 13.04
CA HIS A 204 -17.14 13.93 12.42
C HIS A 204 -18.15 12.86 12.84
N GLU A 205 -19.43 13.19 12.68
CA GLU A 205 -20.51 12.26 12.99
C GLU A 205 -20.37 10.97 12.15
N PRO A 206 -20.45 9.78 12.77
CA PRO A 206 -20.33 8.52 12.05
C PRO A 206 -21.39 8.38 10.96
N VAL A 207 -20.97 7.91 9.79
CA VAL A 207 -21.81 7.71 8.61
C VAL A 207 -22.43 6.31 8.65
N GLU A 208 -23.74 6.20 8.45
CA GLU A 208 -24.43 4.91 8.31
C GLU A 208 -24.04 4.26 6.97
N LEU A 209 -23.43 3.07 7.04
CA LEU A 209 -23.08 2.27 5.89
C LEU A 209 -24.34 1.61 5.31
N THR A 210 -24.51 1.79 4.00
CA THR A 210 -25.62 1.24 3.22
C THR A 210 -25.10 0.26 2.16
N SER A 211 -25.97 -0.63 1.67
CA SER A 211 -25.65 -1.57 0.57
C SER A 211 -25.80 -0.89 -0.81
N GLU A 212 -25.51 0.41 -0.88
CA GLU A 212 -25.52 1.15 -2.13
C GLU A 212 -24.48 0.61 -3.11
N ILE A 213 -24.85 0.53 -4.39
CA ILE A 213 -24.00 0.00 -5.46
C ILE A 213 -22.68 0.78 -5.56
N ARG A 214 -22.72 2.09 -5.30
CA ARG A 214 -21.54 2.96 -5.34
C ARG A 214 -20.66 2.84 -4.10
N GLY A 215 -21.14 2.24 -3.01
CA GLY A 215 -20.46 2.21 -1.72
C GLY A 215 -20.22 3.61 -1.13
N HIS A 216 -19.53 3.62 0.00
CA HIS A 216 -19.17 4.81 0.77
C HIS A 216 -17.71 5.16 0.53
N THR A 217 -17.40 6.45 0.45
CA THR A 217 -16.04 6.93 0.20
C THR A 217 -15.60 7.80 1.36
N PHE A 218 -14.42 7.51 1.91
CA PHE A 218 -13.83 8.25 3.01
C PHE A 218 -12.45 8.79 2.60
N PRO A 219 -12.14 10.06 2.91
CA PRO A 219 -10.82 10.61 2.68
C PRO A 219 -9.80 9.95 3.63
N VAL A 220 -8.55 9.82 3.19
CA VAL A 220 -7.46 9.36 4.06
C VAL A 220 -6.94 10.56 4.86
N LEU A 221 -7.25 10.57 6.15
CA LEU A 221 -6.80 11.55 7.12
C LEU A 221 -5.82 10.89 8.10
N VAL A 222 -4.71 11.57 8.38
CA VAL A 222 -3.63 11.08 9.25
C VAL A 222 -3.52 11.96 10.48
N THR A 223 -3.56 11.35 11.66
CA THR A 223 -3.53 12.06 12.95
C THR A 223 -2.14 12.03 13.60
N GLN A 224 -1.90 12.92 14.56
CA GLN A 224 -0.74 12.89 15.45
C GLN A 224 -1.20 12.84 16.92
N PRO A 225 -0.92 11.76 17.69
CA PRO A 225 -0.26 10.50 17.30
C PRO A 225 -1.09 9.69 16.28
N LEU A 226 -0.44 8.74 15.60
CA LEU A 226 -1.06 7.94 14.54
C LEU A 226 -2.17 7.05 15.12
N THR A 227 -3.42 7.33 14.74
CA THR A 227 -4.57 6.47 15.03
C THR A 227 -4.96 5.67 13.79
N PRO A 228 -5.79 4.62 13.94
CA PRO A 228 -6.46 4.00 12.82
C PRO A 228 -7.16 5.02 11.89
N LEU A 229 -7.18 4.70 10.60
CA LEU A 229 -7.66 5.56 9.52
C LEU A 229 -9.19 5.48 9.36
N LEU A 230 -9.77 4.32 9.66
CA LEU A 230 -11.20 4.05 9.55
C LEU A 230 -11.63 3.13 10.69
N TYR A 231 -12.79 3.42 11.28
CA TYR A 231 -13.46 2.59 12.28
C TYR A 231 -14.83 2.18 11.74
N ILE A 232 -15.23 0.93 11.98
CA ILE A 232 -16.55 0.41 11.60
C ILE A 232 -17.14 -0.31 12.82
N SER A 233 -18.35 0.04 13.22
CA SER A 233 -19.06 -0.57 14.35
C SER A 233 -20.55 -0.69 14.10
N THR A 234 -21.22 -1.58 14.84
CA THR A 234 -22.68 -1.63 14.95
C THR A 234 -23.23 -0.65 15.99
N ASP A 235 -22.38 -0.13 16.88
CA ASP A 235 -22.75 0.76 17.96
C ASP A 235 -22.33 2.20 17.63
N LEU A 236 -23.33 3.04 17.34
CA LEU A 236 -23.12 4.46 17.06
C LEU A 236 -22.56 5.21 18.28
N THR A 237 -23.05 4.89 19.47
CA THR A 237 -22.64 5.59 20.70
C THR A 237 -21.18 5.29 21.04
N HIS A 238 -20.75 4.04 20.85
CA HIS A 238 -19.35 3.65 20.99
C HIS A 238 -18.44 4.46 20.05
N LEU A 239 -18.82 4.64 18.77
CA LEU A 239 -18.03 5.45 17.84
C LEU A 239 -18.00 6.93 18.24
N GLN A 240 -19.09 7.47 18.75
CA GLN A 240 -19.14 8.85 19.26
C GLN A 240 -18.25 9.03 20.50
N ASP A 241 -18.22 8.04 21.40
CA ASP A 241 -17.39 8.07 22.60
C ASP A 241 -15.88 7.98 22.29
N LEU A 242 -15.49 7.34 21.18
CA LEU A 242 -14.09 7.33 20.71
C LEU A 242 -13.55 8.75 20.48
N GLN A 243 -14.41 9.67 20.01
CA GLN A 243 -14.04 11.08 19.83
C GLN A 243 -13.53 11.71 21.14
N HIS A 244 -14.14 11.38 22.26
CA HIS A 244 -13.83 11.97 23.57
C HIS A 244 -12.64 11.32 24.28
N THR A 245 -12.27 10.12 23.87
CA THR A 245 -11.16 9.37 24.48
C THR A 245 -9.84 9.51 23.71
N LEU A 246 -9.90 9.94 22.44
CA LEU A 246 -8.71 10.14 21.60
C LEU A 246 -8.10 11.53 21.80
N HIS A 247 -6.93 11.58 22.43
CA HIS A 247 -6.12 12.80 22.58
C HIS A 247 -5.34 13.12 21.30
N LEU A 248 -6.02 13.71 20.32
CA LEU A 248 -5.42 14.13 19.05
C LEU A 248 -4.83 15.54 19.17
N LYS A 249 -3.61 15.72 18.64
CA LYS A 249 -2.96 17.03 18.56
C LYS A 249 -3.25 17.74 17.23
N GLU A 250 -3.12 17.00 16.12
CA GLU A 250 -3.27 17.51 14.75
C GLU A 250 -3.88 16.42 13.86
N ILE A 251 -4.70 16.83 12.88
CA ILE A 251 -5.18 15.99 11.78
C ILE A 251 -4.70 16.63 10.48
N LEU A 252 -4.04 15.85 9.64
CA LEU A 252 -3.48 16.27 8.38
C LEU A 252 -4.08 15.41 7.27
N ALA A 253 -4.35 16.00 6.11
CA ALA A 253 -4.63 15.20 4.93
C ALA A 253 -3.41 14.33 4.60
N HIS A 254 -3.61 13.17 3.98
CA HIS A 254 -2.51 12.27 3.65
C HIS A 254 -1.35 12.97 2.93
N GLU A 255 -1.63 13.85 1.97
CA GLU A 255 -0.62 14.62 1.24
C GLU A 255 0.18 15.59 2.13
N GLU A 256 -0.48 16.29 3.04
CA GLU A 256 0.15 17.21 3.98
C GLU A 256 1.03 16.47 4.97
N HIS A 257 0.55 15.30 5.43
CA HIS A 257 1.33 14.41 6.28
C HIS A 257 2.61 13.94 5.58
N MET A 258 2.51 13.48 4.33
CA MET A 258 3.67 13.06 3.54
C MET A 258 4.63 14.21 3.26
N ALA A 259 4.11 15.42 2.96
CA ALA A 259 4.93 16.61 2.74
C ALA A 259 5.68 17.07 4.00
N LYS A 260 5.06 16.94 5.19
CA LYS A 260 5.69 17.27 6.48
C LYS A 260 6.77 16.26 6.85
N GLN A 261 6.59 14.97 6.52
CA GLN A 261 7.55 13.92 6.82
C GLN A 261 8.73 13.89 5.86
N TYR A 262 8.50 14.22 4.59
CA TYR A 262 9.54 14.38 3.56
C TYR A 262 9.56 15.82 3.05
N PRO A 263 9.98 16.78 3.88
CA PRO A 263 10.22 18.13 3.38
C PRO A 263 11.33 18.02 2.34
N GLY A 264 11.06 18.47 1.11
CA GLY A 264 12.06 18.44 0.05
C GLY A 264 13.38 19.11 0.48
N LEU A 265 14.44 18.91 -0.31
CA LEU A 265 15.75 19.51 -0.03
C LEU A 265 15.61 21.01 0.31
N PRO A 266 16.24 21.48 1.40
CA PRO A 266 16.01 22.82 1.92
C PRO A 266 16.35 23.86 0.86
N PHE A 267 15.65 25.00 0.88
CA PHE A 267 15.87 26.09 -0.08
C PHE A 267 17.35 26.50 -0.21
N LEU A 268 18.11 26.44 0.89
CA LEU A 268 19.55 26.73 0.92
C LEU A 268 20.38 25.78 0.05
N PHE A 269 19.98 24.51 -0.07
CA PHE A 269 20.65 23.54 -0.95
C PHE A 269 20.55 23.97 -2.42
N TRP A 270 19.33 24.33 -2.86
CA TRP A 270 19.11 24.82 -4.23
C TRP A 270 19.84 26.13 -4.51
N PHE A 271 19.89 27.04 -3.53
CA PHE A 271 20.68 28.26 -3.65
C PHE A 271 22.18 27.97 -3.82
N SER A 272 22.72 27.01 -3.06
CA SER A 272 24.11 26.57 -3.18
C SER A 272 24.40 25.94 -4.54
N VAL A 273 23.53 25.05 -5.04
CA VAL A 273 23.67 24.42 -6.36
C VAL A 273 23.60 25.47 -7.47
N ALA A 274 22.63 26.39 -7.43
CA ALA A 274 22.51 27.46 -8.42
C ALA A 274 23.73 28.39 -8.41
N SER A 275 24.27 28.71 -7.23
CA SER A 275 25.49 29.50 -7.07
C SER A 275 26.71 28.79 -7.68
N LEU A 276 26.89 27.50 -7.40
CA LEU A 276 27.99 26.70 -7.94
C LEU A 276 27.93 26.62 -9.48
N ILE A 277 26.74 26.36 -10.03
CA ILE A 277 26.49 26.34 -11.48
C ILE A 277 26.87 27.70 -12.07
N THR A 278 26.41 28.81 -11.48
CA THR A 278 26.70 30.15 -11.98
C THR A 278 28.20 30.46 -11.96
N LEU A 279 28.89 30.19 -10.84
CA LEU A 279 30.34 30.39 -10.72
C LEU A 279 31.13 29.55 -11.74
N PHE A 280 30.71 28.31 -11.95
CA PHE A 280 31.32 27.43 -12.95
C PHE A 280 31.17 27.99 -14.37
N HIS A 281 29.97 28.46 -14.74
CA HIS A 281 29.74 29.05 -16.07
C HIS A 281 30.53 30.34 -16.26
N LEU A 282 30.63 31.19 -15.22
CA LEU A 282 31.47 32.39 -15.26
C LEU A 282 32.96 32.05 -15.40
N PHE A 283 33.42 30.98 -14.74
CA PHE A 283 34.80 30.50 -14.88
C PHE A 283 35.08 29.97 -16.29
N LEU A 284 34.16 29.18 -16.86
CA LEU A 284 34.26 28.71 -18.25
C LEU A 284 34.29 29.88 -19.23
N PHE A 285 33.39 30.85 -19.07
CA PHE A 285 33.37 32.05 -19.91
C PHE A 285 34.69 32.83 -19.79
N LYS A 286 35.22 32.98 -18.58
CA LYS A 286 36.51 33.63 -18.34
C LYS A 286 37.67 32.90 -19.02
N LEU A 287 37.70 31.55 -18.97
CA LEU A 287 38.71 30.76 -19.67
C LEU A 287 38.62 30.94 -21.18
N ILE A 288 37.42 30.82 -21.76
CA ILE A 288 37.21 31.01 -23.21
C ILE A 288 37.58 32.44 -23.63
N TYR A 289 37.16 33.45 -22.87
CA TYR A 289 37.50 34.85 -23.17
C TYR A 289 39.00 35.11 -23.07
N ASN A 290 39.69 34.54 -22.07
CA ASN A 290 41.13 34.72 -21.94
C ASN A 290 41.92 34.02 -23.06
N GLU A 291 41.43 32.88 -23.57
CA GLU A 291 42.04 32.17 -24.69
C GLU A 291 41.81 32.91 -26.03
N TYR A 292 40.60 33.42 -26.27
CA TYR A 292 40.22 34.06 -27.55
C TYR A 292 40.46 35.58 -27.60
N CYS A 293 40.49 36.27 -26.45
CA CYS A 293 40.61 37.74 -26.35
C CYS A 293 41.68 38.20 -25.35
N GLY A 294 42.50 37.30 -24.79
CA GLY A 294 43.61 37.66 -23.92
C GLY A 294 44.82 38.26 -24.66
N PRO A 295 45.72 38.97 -23.95
CA PRO A 295 46.93 39.58 -24.52
C PRO A 295 47.92 38.49 -24.94
N GLY A 296 47.69 37.97 -26.15
CA GLY A 296 48.30 36.77 -26.72
C GLY A 296 47.62 36.34 -28.03
N ALA A 297 46.48 36.96 -28.40
CA ALA A 297 45.90 36.87 -29.73
C ALA A 297 46.94 37.26 -30.80
N LYS A 298 47.49 36.27 -31.50
CA LYS A 298 48.25 36.48 -32.73
C LYS A 298 47.32 37.15 -33.75
N PRO A 299 47.60 38.39 -34.20
CA PRO A 299 46.85 38.95 -35.31
C PRO A 299 47.28 38.23 -36.59
N LEU A 300 46.39 37.41 -37.14
CA LEU A 300 46.57 36.73 -38.44
C LEU A 300 46.29 37.69 -39.61
N PHE A 301 46.66 38.97 -39.44
CA PHE A 301 46.56 39.99 -40.47
C PHE A 301 47.78 40.91 -40.38
N ARG A 302 48.80 40.62 -41.20
CA ARG A 302 49.82 41.59 -41.57
C ARG A 302 49.71 41.80 -43.08
N SER A 303 48.95 42.81 -43.48
CA SER A 303 49.09 43.40 -44.81
C SER A 303 50.49 44.00 -44.93
N LYS A 304 51.11 43.80 -46.08
CA LYS A 304 52.27 44.58 -46.51
C LYS A 304 51.88 45.13 -47.87
N GLU A 305 51.44 46.37 -47.85
CA GLU A 305 51.04 47.15 -49.01
C GLU A 305 52.25 47.99 -49.46
N ASP A 306 52.72 47.64 -50.65
CA ASP A 306 53.07 48.51 -51.78
C ASP A 306 54.42 49.24 -51.93
N ASN A 307 54.82 49.18 -53.22
CA ASN A 307 55.61 50.11 -54.04
C ASN A 307 57.15 49.98 -54.07
N GLU A 308 57.70 49.46 -55.18
CA GLU A 308 58.20 50.27 -56.32
C GLU A 308 58.85 49.41 -57.43
N LEU A 309 58.47 49.70 -58.69
CA LEU A 309 59.07 49.30 -59.99
C LEU A 309 60.48 49.93 -60.15
N PRO A 310 61.37 49.58 -61.13
CA PRO A 310 61.07 49.60 -62.58
C PRO A 310 61.83 48.59 -63.49
N SER A 311 61.38 48.49 -64.75
CA SER A 311 62.17 48.17 -65.96
C SER A 311 62.64 46.69 -66.13
N ASN A 312 62.65 46.02 -67.29
CA ASN A 312 62.62 46.45 -68.68
C ASN A 312 62.20 45.24 -69.55
N LYS A 313 61.73 45.54 -70.76
CA LYS A 313 61.27 44.61 -71.80
C LYS A 313 62.38 43.72 -72.37
N THR A 314 61.93 42.69 -73.11
CA THR A 314 62.40 42.18 -74.42
C THR A 314 63.27 40.91 -74.46
N LYS A 315 62.68 39.79 -74.94
CA LYS A 315 62.93 39.08 -76.24
C LYS A 315 62.46 37.62 -76.08
N TYR A 316 61.44 37.13 -76.83
CA TYR A 316 61.51 36.59 -78.22
C TYR A 316 62.66 35.58 -78.36
N THR A 317 62.52 34.34 -78.82
CA THR A 317 61.72 33.70 -79.90
C THR A 317 62.09 32.20 -79.77
N LEU A 318 61.31 31.17 -80.09
CA LEU A 318 60.44 30.85 -81.22
C LEU A 318 59.60 29.63 -80.79
#